data_AF-A0AAX6LGV4-F1
#
_entry.id   AF-A0AAX6LGV4-F1
#
_cell.length_a   1.000
_cell.length_b   1.000
_cell.length_c   1.000
_cell.angle_alpha   90.00
_cell.angle_beta   90.00
_cell.angle_gamma   90.00
#
_symmetry.space_group_name_H-M   'P 1'
#
loop_
_entity.id
_entity.type
_entity.pdbx_description
1 polymer ?
#
loop_
_entity_poly.entity_id
_entity_poly.type
_entity_poly.pdbx_seq_one_letter_code
_entity_poly.pdbx_strand_id
1 'polypeptide(L)'
;MANIVDKINQIGRKTTELAANMIPASTQNNGLMTPADKRLVDSLNGQRTRITEAKSVNDLEPGFYSGGVLLKDVPIIDGLTGYNEWFIEVSKTFTGDKLITAMQVATGSTWQKVIVQAPTDSLRRPTVWSKVTTETILWAGTVGLALGTTLTLVDDMYNYDGLIVNYNFNGASDSARLQAERVNELTGVPSLLYFDGMNMSNTLSDSALNMDFFEAYLEKVDSTHLKFSSFNHIIANLAKGTAAYNVGSGDFMISQIIGVR
;
A
#
# COMPACT_ATOMS: atom_id res chain seq x y z
N MET A 1 -33.73 -30.05 28.97
CA MET A 1 -33.14 -29.81 27.64
C MET A 1 -32.94 -28.31 27.38
N ALA A 2 -32.32 -27.58 28.32
CA ALA A 2 -32.15 -26.11 28.23
C ALA A 2 -30.68 -25.65 28.38
N ASN A 3 -29.71 -26.57 28.42
CA ASN A 3 -28.35 -26.30 28.92
C ASN A 3 -27.27 -26.28 27.82
N ILE A 4 -27.63 -26.55 26.55
CA ILE A 4 -26.68 -26.55 25.43
C ILE A 4 -26.80 -25.25 24.62
N VAL A 5 -28.04 -24.81 24.35
CA VAL A 5 -28.31 -23.55 23.63
C VAL A 5 -27.79 -22.34 24.41
N ASP A 6 -27.98 -22.31 25.73
CA ASP A 6 -27.45 -21.22 26.57
C ASP A 6 -25.92 -21.20 26.64
N LYS A 7 -25.26 -22.38 26.60
CA LYS A 7 -23.80 -22.48 26.54
C LYS A 7 -23.26 -22.00 25.19
N ILE A 8 -23.91 -22.35 24.08
CA ILE A 8 -23.53 -21.88 22.74
C ILE A 8 -23.71 -20.36 22.64
N ASN A 9 -24.81 -19.82 23.18
CA ASN A 9 -25.05 -18.38 23.20
C ASN A 9 -24.06 -17.62 24.11
N GLN A 10 -23.64 -18.19 25.24
CA GLN A 10 -22.60 -17.62 26.08
C GLN A 10 -21.21 -17.68 25.42
N ILE A 11 -20.87 -18.79 24.77
CA ILE A 11 -19.61 -18.91 24.02
C ILE A 11 -19.61 -17.88 22.88
N GLY A 12 -20.70 -17.81 22.11
CA GLY A 12 -20.90 -16.83 21.04
C GLY A 12 -20.72 -15.39 21.50
N ARG A 13 -21.39 -14.99 22.59
CA ARG A 13 -21.25 -13.64 23.18
C ARG A 13 -19.84 -13.36 23.69
N LYS A 14 -19.18 -14.34 24.34
CA LYS A 14 -17.79 -14.21 24.78
C LYS A 14 -16.82 -14.10 23.59
N THR A 15 -17.03 -14.85 22.51
CA THR A 15 -16.22 -14.73 21.29
C THR A 15 -16.42 -13.40 20.58
N THR A 16 -17.64 -12.85 20.58
CA THR A 16 -17.91 -11.50 20.05
C THR A 16 -17.29 -10.41 20.93
N GLU A 17 -17.35 -10.54 22.25
CA GLU A 17 -16.62 -9.66 23.18
C GLU A 17 -15.10 -9.81 23.06
N LEU A 18 -14.57 -11.01 22.79
CA LEU A 18 -13.15 -11.27 22.55
C LEU A 18 -12.65 -10.67 21.22
N ALA A 19 -13.48 -10.73 20.18
CA ALA A 19 -13.20 -10.08 18.89
C ALA A 19 -13.28 -8.56 19.00
N ALA A 20 -14.24 -8.03 19.77
CA ALA A 20 -14.37 -6.60 20.06
C ALA A 20 -13.22 -6.06 20.94
N ASN A 21 -12.63 -6.90 21.79
CA ASN A 21 -11.53 -6.52 22.69
C ASN A 21 -10.13 -6.87 22.18
N MET A 22 -9.98 -7.35 20.92
CA MET A 22 -8.70 -7.68 20.29
C MET A 22 -7.67 -8.28 21.26
N ILE A 23 -7.99 -9.42 21.90
CA ILE A 23 -6.98 -10.07 22.76
C ILE A 23 -5.81 -10.46 21.86
N PRO A 24 -4.64 -9.82 22.02
CA PRO A 24 -3.52 -10.04 21.14
C PRO A 24 -3.02 -11.46 21.32
N ALA A 25 -2.58 -12.05 20.22
CA ALA A 25 -1.74 -13.22 20.33
C ALA A 25 -0.40 -12.79 20.95
N SER A 26 0.02 -13.49 21.99
CA SER A 26 1.34 -13.38 22.59
C SER A 26 1.94 -14.78 22.73
N THR A 27 3.18 -14.88 23.18
CA THR A 27 3.77 -16.19 23.52
C THR A 27 2.99 -16.92 24.62
N GLN A 28 2.15 -16.22 25.40
CA GLN A 28 1.37 -16.77 26.51
C GLN A 28 -0.13 -16.95 26.20
N ASN A 29 -0.65 -16.39 25.11
CA ASN A 29 -2.07 -16.48 24.74
C ASN A 29 -2.23 -16.54 23.22
N ASN A 30 -3.06 -17.46 22.71
CA ASN A 30 -3.29 -17.62 21.27
C ASN A 30 -4.18 -16.52 20.66
N GLY A 31 -4.79 -15.67 21.47
CA GLY A 31 -5.76 -14.68 20.98
C GLY A 31 -6.87 -15.37 20.17
N LEU A 32 -7.17 -14.84 18.98
CA LEU A 32 -8.09 -15.45 18.00
C LEU A 32 -7.37 -16.16 16.83
N MET A 33 -6.05 -16.35 16.91
CA MET A 33 -5.28 -16.97 15.82
C MET A 33 -5.56 -18.46 15.69
N THR A 34 -5.50 -18.97 14.46
CA THR A 34 -5.55 -20.42 14.24
C THR A 34 -4.28 -21.07 14.82
N PRO A 35 -4.31 -22.36 15.21
CA PRO A 35 -3.11 -23.07 15.68
C PRO A 35 -1.98 -23.15 14.64
N ALA A 36 -2.25 -22.97 13.35
CA ALA A 36 -1.23 -22.90 12.31
C ALA A 36 -0.51 -21.54 12.35
N ASP A 37 -1.28 -20.45 12.36
CA ASP A 37 -0.74 -19.09 12.44
C ASP A 37 0.01 -18.85 13.75
N LYS A 38 -0.48 -19.41 14.87
CA LYS A 38 0.21 -19.33 16.16
C LYS A 38 1.57 -20.02 16.13
N ARG A 39 1.68 -21.19 15.49
CA ARG A 39 2.96 -21.89 15.35
C ARG A 39 3.95 -21.10 14.49
N LEU A 40 3.47 -20.44 13.44
CA LEU A 40 4.29 -19.55 12.63
C LEU A 40 4.76 -18.34 13.46
N VAL A 41 3.86 -17.67 14.17
CA VAL A 41 4.17 -16.53 15.03
C VAL A 41 5.13 -16.92 16.17
N ASP A 42 4.95 -18.08 16.78
CA ASP A 42 5.86 -18.60 17.82
C ASP A 42 7.22 -18.97 17.26
N SER A 43 7.28 -19.54 16.05
CA SER A 43 8.54 -19.82 15.36
C SER A 43 9.28 -18.52 15.03
N LEU A 44 8.57 -17.49 14.58
CA LEU A 44 9.14 -16.18 14.27
C LEU A 44 9.60 -15.45 15.55
N ASN A 45 8.84 -15.54 16.64
CA ASN A 45 9.22 -14.98 17.94
C ASN A 45 10.36 -15.74 18.61
N GLY A 46 10.42 -17.06 18.46
CA GLY A 46 11.45 -17.91 19.08
C GLY A 46 12.88 -17.63 18.57
N GLN A 47 13.01 -16.97 17.42
CA GLN A 47 14.29 -16.55 16.84
C GLN A 47 14.63 -15.07 17.14
N ARG A 48 13.76 -14.34 17.85
CA ARG A 48 13.89 -12.91 18.11
C ARG A 48 14.11 -12.62 19.59
N THR A 49 14.95 -11.64 19.88
CA THR A 49 15.16 -11.16 21.24
C THR A 49 14.00 -10.25 21.63
N ARG A 50 13.19 -10.67 22.59
CA ARG A 50 12.05 -9.87 23.06
C ARG A 50 12.53 -8.67 23.87
N ILE A 51 12.05 -7.48 23.52
CA ILE A 51 12.28 -6.25 24.26
C ILE A 51 11.30 -6.19 25.44
N THR A 52 11.85 -6.34 26.65
CA THR A 52 11.09 -6.40 27.91
C THR A 52 11.22 -5.13 28.74
N GLU A 53 11.98 -4.15 28.26
CA GLU A 53 12.21 -2.86 28.92
C GLU A 53 12.06 -1.71 27.91
N ALA A 54 11.84 -0.49 28.42
CA ALA A 54 11.66 0.67 27.56
C ALA A 54 12.94 0.96 26.76
N LYS A 55 12.93 0.71 25.45
CA LYS A 55 14.12 0.81 24.60
C LYS A 55 13.80 1.44 23.25
N SER A 56 14.65 2.36 22.79
CA SER A 56 14.55 2.89 21.43
C SER A 56 15.10 1.89 20.43
N VAL A 57 14.42 1.77 19.28
CA VAL A 57 14.95 1.02 18.12
C VAL A 57 16.27 1.57 17.60
N ASN A 58 16.57 2.84 17.83
CA ASN A 58 17.83 3.47 17.38
C ASN A 58 19.04 2.92 18.13
N ASP A 59 18.84 2.52 19.39
CA ASP A 59 19.88 2.07 20.32
C ASP A 59 20.07 0.55 20.30
N LEU A 60 19.33 -0.17 19.46
CA LEU A 60 19.48 -1.60 19.31
C LEU A 60 20.78 -1.93 18.59
N GLU A 61 21.50 -2.94 19.08
CA GLU A 61 22.63 -3.54 18.39
C GLU A 61 22.15 -4.38 17.19
N PRO A 62 23.03 -4.78 16.26
CA PRO A 62 22.65 -5.67 15.18
C PRO A 62 22.01 -6.97 15.68
N GLY A 63 20.87 -7.34 15.09
CA GLY A 63 20.12 -8.50 15.52
C GLY A 63 18.64 -8.44 15.15
N PHE A 64 17.91 -9.46 15.61
CA PHE A 64 16.48 -9.62 15.39
C PHE A 64 15.74 -9.49 16.72
N TYR A 65 14.77 -8.57 16.78
CA TYR A 65 14.04 -8.24 18.00
C TYR A 65 12.53 -8.30 17.77
N SER A 66 11.78 -8.49 18.85
CA SER A 66 10.33 -8.28 18.90
C SER A 66 9.96 -7.40 20.09
N GLY A 67 8.98 -6.52 19.94
CA GLY A 67 8.57 -5.63 21.03
C GLY A 67 7.27 -4.90 20.77
N GLY A 68 6.54 -4.64 21.85
CA GLY A 68 5.28 -3.92 21.85
C GLY A 68 5.42 -2.49 22.37
N VAL A 69 4.56 -2.14 23.33
CA VAL A 69 4.47 -0.80 23.96
C VAL A 69 5.75 -0.25 24.60
N LEU A 70 6.73 -1.12 24.90
CA LEU A 70 8.01 -0.73 25.49
C LEU A 70 9.02 -0.27 24.44
N LEU A 71 8.76 -0.54 23.17
CA LEU A 71 9.61 -0.15 22.06
C LEU A 71 9.32 1.31 21.67
N LYS A 72 10.37 2.14 21.63
CA LYS A 72 10.29 3.57 21.28
C LYS A 72 10.88 3.85 19.90
N ASP A 73 10.53 4.99 19.33
CA ASP A 73 10.99 5.49 18.02
C ASP A 73 10.68 4.57 16.84
N VAL A 74 9.62 3.76 16.96
CA VAL A 74 8.98 3.02 15.86
C VAL A 74 8.20 3.99 14.95
N PRO A 75 7.88 3.62 13.71
CA PRO A 75 7.02 4.43 12.85
C PRO A 75 5.71 4.80 13.55
N ILE A 76 5.31 6.07 13.45
CA ILE A 76 3.99 6.53 13.90
C ILE A 76 3.01 6.11 12.81
N ILE A 77 1.96 5.41 13.20
CA ILE A 77 0.91 4.98 12.30
C ILE A 77 -0.43 5.49 12.83
N ASP A 78 -1.07 6.37 12.08
CA ASP A 78 -2.38 6.93 12.44
C ASP A 78 -3.47 5.84 12.42
N GLY A 79 -4.39 5.89 13.38
CA GLY A 79 -5.52 4.95 13.49
C GLY A 79 -5.20 3.60 14.16
N LEU A 80 -3.94 3.24 14.39
CA LEU A 80 -3.56 2.05 15.14
C LEU A 80 -3.69 2.30 16.66
N THR A 81 -4.87 2.02 17.20
CA THR A 81 -5.14 2.04 18.65
C THR A 81 -5.19 0.61 19.19
N GLY A 82 -4.21 0.24 20.02
CA GLY A 82 -4.09 -1.11 20.61
C GLY A 82 -3.00 -1.98 19.97
N TYR A 83 -2.42 -2.86 20.79
CA TYR A 83 -1.35 -3.85 20.53
C TYR A 83 -0.49 -3.66 19.26
N ASN A 84 0.54 -2.82 19.41
CA ASN A 84 1.57 -2.55 18.42
C ASN A 84 2.77 -3.50 18.58
N GLU A 85 2.61 -4.79 18.34
CA GLU A 85 3.78 -5.67 18.28
C GLU A 85 4.56 -5.41 16.98
N TRP A 86 5.87 -5.23 17.12
CA TRP A 86 6.80 -4.97 16.05
C TRP A 86 7.87 -6.03 15.98
N PHE A 87 8.23 -6.45 14.77
CA PHE A 87 9.47 -7.15 14.52
C PHE A 87 10.50 -6.14 14.02
N ILE A 88 11.63 -6.06 14.70
CA ILE A 88 12.72 -5.15 14.37
C ILE A 88 13.92 -5.96 13.92
N GLU A 89 14.54 -5.53 12.84
CA GLU A 89 15.78 -6.07 12.34
C GLU A 89 16.79 -4.94 12.24
N VAL A 90 17.93 -5.15 12.86
CA VAL A 90 19.03 -4.18 12.85
C VAL A 90 20.20 -4.85 12.16
N SER A 91 20.66 -4.24 11.08
CA SER A 91 21.90 -4.62 10.40
C SER A 91 22.86 -3.45 10.40
N LYS A 92 24.15 -3.76 10.38
CA LYS A 92 25.21 -2.76 10.35
C LYS A 92 26.10 -3.03 9.15
N THR A 93 26.31 -1.99 8.35
CA THR A 93 27.25 -2.03 7.23
C THR A 93 28.69 -2.00 7.75
N PHE A 94 29.65 -2.36 6.89
CA PHE A 94 31.07 -2.31 7.23
C PHE A 94 31.53 -0.90 7.63
N THR A 95 30.93 0.15 7.05
CA THR A 95 31.21 1.56 7.36
C THR A 95 30.62 2.04 8.67
N GLY A 96 29.81 1.21 9.34
CA GLY A 96 29.22 1.51 10.64
C GLY A 96 27.77 2.01 10.57
N ASP A 97 27.23 2.26 9.38
CA ASP A 97 25.84 2.70 9.22
C ASP A 97 24.88 1.58 9.62
N LYS A 98 23.87 1.95 10.41
CA LYS A 98 22.88 1.04 10.96
C LYS A 98 21.59 1.14 10.14
N LEU A 99 21.23 0.05 9.46
CA LEU A 99 19.94 -0.09 8.81
C LEU A 99 18.96 -0.76 9.78
N ILE A 100 17.82 -0.10 10.01
CA ILE A 100 16.75 -0.59 10.85
C ILE A 100 15.54 -0.86 9.97
N THR A 101 15.06 -2.09 10.00
CA THR A 101 13.80 -2.52 9.39
C THR A 101 12.81 -2.79 10.51
N ALA A 102 11.60 -2.23 10.41
CA ALA A 102 10.51 -2.45 11.35
C ALA A 102 9.30 -3.00 10.59
N MET A 103 8.78 -4.15 11.00
CA MET A 103 7.54 -4.70 10.48
C MET A 103 6.49 -4.71 11.59
N GLN A 104 5.32 -4.13 11.31
CA GLN A 104 4.20 -4.16 12.25
C GLN A 104 3.48 -5.50 12.06
N VAL A 105 3.32 -6.27 13.15
CA VAL A 105 2.92 -7.68 13.08
C VAL A 105 1.46 -7.87 12.62
N ALA A 106 0.56 -6.95 12.97
CA ALA A 106 -0.87 -7.05 12.63
C ALA A 106 -1.16 -6.76 11.15
N THR A 107 -0.44 -5.83 10.54
CA THR A 107 -0.65 -5.32 9.17
C THR A 107 0.32 -5.94 8.18
N GLY A 108 1.46 -6.44 8.64
CA GLY A 108 2.57 -6.88 7.79
C GLY A 108 3.28 -5.73 7.05
N SER A 109 2.86 -4.48 7.27
CA SER A 109 3.53 -3.32 6.70
C SER A 109 4.95 -3.24 7.23
N THR A 110 5.88 -2.89 6.36
CA THR A 110 7.30 -2.81 6.67
C THR A 110 7.80 -1.39 6.44
N TRP A 111 8.66 -0.90 7.33
CA TRP A 111 9.33 0.38 7.23
C TRP A 111 10.83 0.18 7.37
N GLN A 112 11.59 1.07 6.78
CA GLN A 112 13.04 1.10 6.94
C GLN A 112 13.54 2.52 7.21
N LYS A 113 14.66 2.61 7.92
CA LYS A 113 15.48 3.81 8.01
C LYS A 113 16.95 3.46 8.21
N VAL A 114 17.84 4.37 7.89
CA VAL A 114 19.28 4.26 8.15
C VAL A 114 19.75 5.32 9.14
N ILE A 115 20.58 4.93 10.09
CA ILE A 115 21.35 5.83 10.95
C ILE A 115 22.77 5.83 10.42
N VAL A 116 23.19 6.96 9.87
CA VAL A 116 24.47 7.11 9.16
C VAL A 116 25.50 7.68 10.13
N GLN A 117 26.70 7.09 10.18
CA GLN A 117 27.79 7.62 11.02
C GLN A 117 28.53 8.80 10.36
N ALA A 118 28.65 8.78 9.03
CA ALA A 118 29.27 9.84 8.25
C ALA A 118 28.43 10.09 6.97
N PRO A 119 27.50 11.06 6.99
CA PRO A 119 26.63 11.32 5.84
C PRO A 119 27.48 11.70 4.62
N THR A 120 27.35 10.90 3.56
CA THR A 120 27.83 11.25 2.21
C THR A 120 26.64 11.68 1.37
N ASP A 121 26.86 12.45 0.31
CA ASP A 121 25.79 13.00 -0.55
C ASP A 121 24.98 11.94 -1.32
N SER A 122 25.32 10.65 -1.21
CA SER A 122 24.69 9.54 -1.95
C SER A 122 24.08 8.49 -1.02
N LEU A 123 23.10 8.91 -0.22
CA LEU A 123 22.34 7.98 0.62
C LEU A 123 21.45 7.08 -0.25
N ARG A 124 21.70 5.77 -0.19
CA ARG A 124 20.87 4.75 -0.88
C ARG A 124 19.63 4.34 -0.10
N ARG A 125 19.47 4.83 1.13
CA ARG A 125 18.36 4.49 2.04
C ARG A 125 17.92 5.74 2.82
N PRO A 126 16.64 5.83 3.19
CA PRO A 126 16.11 7.01 3.86
C PRO A 126 16.59 7.08 5.32
N THR A 127 16.92 8.28 5.80
CA THR A 127 17.34 8.52 7.19
C THR A 127 16.15 8.66 8.16
N VAL A 128 14.97 8.92 7.62
CA VAL A 128 13.68 8.91 8.33
C VAL A 128 12.91 7.64 8.00
N TRP A 129 11.96 7.26 8.85
CA TRP A 129 11.10 6.11 8.60
C TRP A 129 10.38 6.25 7.26
N SER A 130 10.58 5.27 6.39
CA SER A 130 9.89 5.19 5.11
C SER A 130 9.26 3.82 4.96
N LYS A 131 7.98 3.77 4.57
CA LYS A 131 7.27 2.51 4.30
C LYS A 131 7.93 1.85 3.08
N VAL A 132 8.25 0.57 3.21
CA VAL A 132 8.69 -0.29 2.11
C VAL A 132 7.43 -0.76 1.41
N THR A 133 7.29 -0.39 0.14
CA THR A 133 6.20 -0.86 -0.71
C THR A 133 6.70 -1.97 -1.63
N THR A 134 5.93 -3.03 -1.73
CA THR A 134 6.08 -4.11 -2.71
C THR A 134 5.10 -3.86 -3.85
N GLU A 135 5.58 -4.00 -5.07
CA GLU A 135 4.78 -3.81 -6.28
C GLU A 135 4.59 -5.14 -6.99
N THR A 136 3.35 -5.47 -7.32
CA THR A 136 2.99 -6.65 -8.11
C THR A 136 2.28 -6.20 -9.38
N ILE A 137 2.75 -6.61 -10.55
CA ILE A 137 2.04 -6.36 -11.80
C ILE A 137 0.77 -7.21 -11.80
N LEU A 138 -0.39 -6.56 -11.67
CA LEU A 138 -1.70 -7.19 -11.68
C LEU A 138 -2.23 -7.41 -13.08
N TRP A 139 -1.88 -6.51 -14.00
CA TRP A 139 -2.22 -6.64 -15.41
C TRP A 139 -1.16 -5.93 -16.26
N ALA A 140 -0.91 -6.43 -17.46
CA ALA A 140 -0.05 -5.79 -18.44
C ALA A 140 -0.57 -6.03 -19.86
N GLY A 141 -0.49 -5.01 -20.71
CA GLY A 141 -0.89 -5.07 -22.11
C GLY A 141 -0.41 -3.85 -22.87
N THR A 142 -0.40 -3.92 -24.21
CA THR A 142 0.13 -2.85 -25.08
C THR A 142 -0.83 -2.45 -26.19
N VAL A 143 -2.10 -2.86 -26.09
CA VAL A 143 -3.10 -2.61 -27.13
C VAL A 143 -3.92 -1.37 -26.75
N GLY A 144 -4.24 -0.53 -27.74
CA GLY A 144 -5.17 0.60 -27.57
C GLY A 144 -6.44 0.13 -26.85
N LEU A 145 -6.74 0.77 -25.72
CA LEU A 145 -7.82 0.34 -24.84
C LEU A 145 -9.13 0.96 -25.27
N ALA A 146 -9.97 0.16 -25.95
CA ALA A 146 -11.31 0.58 -26.30
C ALA A 146 -12.18 0.73 -25.04
N LEU A 147 -13.05 1.74 -25.02
CA LEU A 147 -14.06 1.88 -23.97
C LEU A 147 -14.91 0.60 -23.87
N GLY A 148 -15.20 0.20 -22.64
CA GLY A 148 -15.91 -1.03 -22.31
C GLY A 148 -15.03 -2.27 -22.16
N THR A 149 -13.73 -2.19 -22.47
CA THR A 149 -12.81 -3.32 -22.32
C THR A 149 -12.68 -3.73 -20.85
N THR A 150 -12.80 -5.03 -20.59
CA THR A 150 -12.53 -5.62 -19.27
C THR A 150 -11.11 -6.14 -19.20
N LEU A 151 -10.40 -5.71 -18.16
CA LEU A 151 -9.06 -6.11 -17.77
C LEU A 151 -9.17 -7.16 -16.67
N THR A 152 -8.61 -8.35 -16.91
CA THR A 152 -8.53 -9.42 -15.91
C THR A 152 -7.20 -9.33 -15.17
N LEU A 153 -7.26 -9.09 -13.86
CA LEU A 153 -6.11 -9.03 -12.97
C LEU A 153 -5.66 -10.44 -12.59
N VAL A 154 -4.35 -10.64 -12.38
CA VAL A 154 -3.79 -11.95 -11.99
C VAL A 154 -4.01 -12.29 -10.51
N ASP A 155 -4.46 -11.32 -9.70
CA ASP A 155 -4.70 -11.45 -8.27
C ASP A 155 -5.82 -10.49 -7.82
N ASP A 156 -6.37 -10.73 -6.62
CA ASP A 156 -7.41 -9.89 -6.02
C ASP A 156 -6.85 -8.50 -5.67
N MET A 157 -7.46 -7.44 -6.23
CA MET A 157 -7.02 -6.07 -6.00
C MET A 157 -7.09 -5.64 -4.53
N TYR A 158 -7.92 -6.28 -3.72
CA TYR A 158 -8.07 -5.98 -2.29
C TYR A 158 -6.98 -6.60 -1.41
N ASN A 159 -6.07 -7.40 -1.98
CA ASN A 159 -4.83 -7.82 -1.31
C ASN A 159 -3.78 -6.69 -1.24
N TYR A 160 -4.06 -5.53 -1.84
CA TYR A 160 -3.15 -4.41 -2.01
C TYR A 160 -3.68 -3.13 -1.35
N ASP A 161 -2.75 -2.29 -0.90
CA ASP A 161 -2.97 -1.01 -0.24
C ASP A 161 -3.31 0.12 -1.22
N GLY A 162 -3.13 -0.11 -2.52
CA GLY A 162 -3.43 0.83 -3.60
C GLY A 162 -3.07 0.25 -4.96
N LEU A 163 -3.41 0.97 -6.02
CA LEU A 163 -3.06 0.62 -7.41
C LEU A 163 -2.21 1.73 -8.04
N ILE A 164 -1.31 1.37 -8.95
CA ILE A 164 -0.66 2.29 -9.87
C ILE A 164 -1.08 1.90 -11.28
N VAL A 165 -1.58 2.86 -12.06
CA VAL A 165 -1.95 2.70 -13.45
C VAL A 165 -0.88 3.39 -14.30
N ASN A 166 -0.07 2.60 -15.00
CA ASN A 166 0.91 3.13 -15.94
C ASN A 166 0.25 3.29 -17.31
N TYR A 167 0.29 4.48 -17.88
CA TYR A 167 -0.35 4.80 -19.14
C TYR A 167 0.58 5.54 -20.09
N ASN A 168 0.23 5.52 -21.37
CA ASN A 168 0.78 6.39 -22.39
C ASN A 168 -0.36 7.23 -22.98
N PHE A 169 -0.14 8.52 -23.14
CA PHE A 169 -1.09 9.44 -23.72
C PHE A 169 -0.39 10.36 -24.72
N ASN A 170 -0.75 10.24 -26.00
CA ASN A 170 -0.16 11.03 -27.09
C ASN A 170 1.38 11.01 -27.08
N GLY A 171 1.97 9.85 -26.80
CA GLY A 171 3.42 9.63 -26.81
C GLY A 171 4.14 9.93 -25.49
N ALA A 172 3.47 10.50 -24.48
CA ALA A 172 4.02 10.67 -23.14
C ALA A 172 3.61 9.51 -22.23
N SER A 173 4.58 8.85 -21.61
CA SER A 173 4.34 7.81 -20.60
C SER A 173 4.33 8.42 -19.21
N ASP A 174 3.34 8.07 -18.40
CA ASP A 174 3.19 8.53 -17.02
C ASP A 174 2.43 7.48 -16.17
N SER A 175 2.24 7.77 -14.89
CA SER A 175 1.60 6.87 -13.92
C SER A 175 0.65 7.60 -12.98
N ALA A 176 -0.50 6.99 -12.71
CA ALA A 176 -1.45 7.48 -11.72
C ALA A 176 -1.51 6.53 -10.52
N ARG A 177 -1.28 7.04 -9.30
CA ARG A 177 -1.41 6.27 -8.07
C ARG A 177 -2.80 6.47 -7.45
N LEU A 178 -3.51 5.37 -7.29
CA LEU A 178 -4.88 5.28 -6.76
C LEU A 178 -4.86 4.63 -5.39
N GLN A 179 -4.95 5.44 -4.35
CA GLN A 179 -4.88 5.01 -2.96
C GLN A 179 -5.81 5.88 -2.11
N ALA A 180 -6.56 5.28 -1.19
CA ALA A 180 -7.39 6.01 -0.24
C ALA A 180 -7.27 5.43 1.16
N GLU A 181 -7.45 6.28 2.17
CA GLU A 181 -7.61 5.87 3.56
C GLU A 181 -8.89 5.04 3.73
N ARG A 182 -8.88 4.11 4.68
CA ARG A 182 -10.02 3.24 4.99
C ARG A 182 -10.32 3.26 6.48
N VAL A 183 -11.57 2.99 6.83
CA VAL A 183 -11.97 2.85 8.24
C VAL A 183 -11.34 1.56 8.78
N ASN A 184 -10.46 1.68 9.78
CA ASN A 184 -9.69 0.59 10.41
C ASN A 184 -8.56 -0.05 9.55
N GLU A 185 -8.25 0.51 8.39
CA GLU A 185 -7.13 0.09 7.53
C GLU A 185 -6.32 1.32 7.13
N LEU A 186 -4.99 1.21 7.02
CA LEU A 186 -4.13 2.38 6.74
C LEU A 186 -4.46 3.02 5.41
N THR A 187 -4.52 2.19 4.37
CA THR A 187 -4.84 2.59 3.01
C THR A 187 -5.34 1.37 2.27
N GLY A 188 -6.15 1.57 1.24
CA GLY A 188 -6.55 0.52 0.33
C GLY A 188 -6.91 1.05 -1.04
N VAL A 189 -7.28 0.12 -1.93
CA VAL A 189 -7.81 0.47 -3.25
C VAL A 189 -9.10 1.29 -3.08
N PRO A 190 -9.16 2.54 -3.59
CA PRO A 190 -10.31 3.44 -3.42
C PRO A 190 -11.56 2.89 -4.09
N SER A 191 -12.75 3.27 -3.63
CA SER A 191 -14.03 2.82 -4.21
C SER A 191 -14.18 3.25 -5.68
N LEU A 192 -13.70 4.45 -6.02
CA LEU A 192 -13.66 4.99 -7.37
C LEU A 192 -12.22 5.01 -7.88
N LEU A 193 -11.98 4.42 -9.05
CA LEU A 193 -10.67 4.41 -9.71
C LEU A 193 -10.65 5.45 -10.82
N TYR A 194 -10.71 6.71 -10.41
CA TYR A 194 -10.63 7.87 -11.29
C TYR A 194 -9.20 8.41 -11.30
N PHE A 195 -8.69 8.72 -12.50
CA PHE A 195 -7.41 9.37 -12.65
C PHE A 195 -7.41 10.29 -13.88
N ASP A 196 -6.57 11.30 -13.82
CA ASP A 196 -6.36 12.26 -14.89
C ASP A 196 -4.88 12.34 -15.26
N GLY A 197 -4.62 12.99 -16.40
CA GLY A 197 -3.27 13.28 -16.83
C GLY A 197 -3.24 14.40 -17.86
N MET A 198 -2.04 14.91 -18.10
CA MET A 198 -1.80 16.03 -18.98
C MET A 198 -0.61 15.72 -19.88
N ASN A 199 -0.71 16.10 -21.15
CA ASN A 199 0.41 16.14 -22.07
C ASN A 199 0.42 17.50 -22.78
N MET A 200 1.60 18.09 -22.95
CA MET A 200 1.77 19.31 -23.72
C MET A 200 2.27 18.94 -25.11
N SER A 201 1.59 19.41 -26.16
CA SER A 201 2.00 19.16 -27.54
C SER A 201 3.45 19.59 -27.76
N ASN A 202 4.25 18.71 -28.36
CA ASN A 202 5.60 19.01 -28.80
C ASN A 202 5.64 19.97 -30.02
N THR A 203 4.50 20.19 -30.67
CA THR A 203 4.38 21.09 -31.81
C THR A 203 4.01 22.49 -31.31
N LEU A 204 5.00 23.38 -31.28
CA LEU A 204 4.84 24.80 -30.97
C LEU A 204 4.71 25.58 -32.27
N SER A 205 3.60 26.28 -32.48
CA SER A 205 3.47 27.28 -33.54
C SER A 205 2.67 28.49 -33.06
N ASP A 206 2.84 29.64 -33.72
CA ASP A 206 2.09 30.89 -33.43
C ASP A 206 0.56 30.72 -33.48
N SER A 207 0.06 29.60 -34.02
CA SER A 207 -1.37 29.29 -34.17
C SER A 207 -1.85 28.08 -33.35
N ALA A 208 -0.93 27.33 -32.73
CA ALA A 208 -1.23 26.11 -31.98
C ALA A 208 -0.21 25.91 -30.86
N LEU A 209 -0.59 26.35 -29.66
CA LEU A 209 0.00 25.92 -28.39
C LEU A 209 -1.06 25.04 -27.72
N ASN A 210 -1.01 23.73 -27.98
CA ASN A 210 -2.04 22.81 -27.49
C ASN A 210 -1.58 22.12 -26.19
N MET A 211 -2.46 22.14 -25.19
CA MET A 211 -2.38 21.27 -24.02
C MET A 211 -3.50 20.24 -24.10
N ASP A 212 -3.14 18.99 -23.93
CA ASP A 212 -4.04 17.86 -23.92
C ASP A 212 -4.23 17.38 -22.48
N PHE A 213 -5.47 17.20 -22.07
CA PHE A 213 -5.83 16.63 -20.78
C PHE A 213 -6.70 15.41 -21.00
N PHE A 214 -6.63 14.43 -20.11
CA PHE A 214 -7.60 13.37 -20.09
C PHE A 214 -8.10 13.08 -18.68
N GLU A 215 -9.29 12.51 -18.63
CA GLU A 215 -9.90 11.95 -17.43
C GLU A 215 -10.32 10.52 -17.75
N ALA A 216 -9.91 9.57 -16.93
CA ALA A 216 -10.14 8.15 -17.13
C ALA A 216 -10.78 7.52 -15.89
N TYR A 217 -11.64 6.53 -16.12
CA TYR A 217 -12.30 5.79 -15.05
C TYR A 217 -12.27 4.29 -15.29
N LEU A 218 -11.77 3.56 -14.30
CA LEU A 218 -11.85 2.10 -14.21
C LEU A 218 -12.99 1.70 -13.27
N GLU A 219 -14.02 1.10 -13.83
CA GLU A 219 -15.13 0.52 -13.06
C GLU A 219 -14.71 -0.84 -12.49
N LYS A 220 -14.93 -1.04 -11.19
CA LYS A 220 -14.72 -2.35 -10.55
C LYS A 220 -15.90 -3.25 -10.87
N VAL A 221 -15.67 -4.27 -11.69
CA VAL A 221 -16.70 -5.29 -11.99
C VAL A 221 -16.77 -6.31 -10.87
N ASP A 222 -15.61 -6.78 -10.43
CA ASP A 222 -15.42 -7.61 -9.24
C ASP A 222 -14.00 -7.40 -8.66
N SER A 223 -13.50 -8.28 -7.80
CA SER A 223 -12.19 -8.14 -7.16
C SER A 223 -10.98 -8.45 -8.05
N THR A 224 -11.22 -9.04 -9.22
CA THR A 224 -10.19 -9.41 -10.22
C THR A 224 -10.46 -8.81 -11.61
N HIS A 225 -11.56 -8.07 -11.79
CA HIS A 225 -11.92 -7.48 -13.07
C HIS A 225 -12.14 -5.97 -12.97
N LEU A 226 -11.42 -5.23 -13.81
CA LEU A 226 -11.58 -3.79 -13.99
C LEU A 226 -12.07 -3.50 -15.41
N LYS A 227 -13.07 -2.65 -15.57
CA LYS A 227 -13.58 -2.24 -16.87
C LYS A 227 -13.18 -0.80 -17.16
N PHE A 228 -12.56 -0.56 -18.30
CA PHE A 228 -12.30 0.79 -18.77
C PHE A 228 -13.61 1.45 -19.21
N SER A 229 -14.22 2.20 -18.31
CA SER A 229 -15.64 2.54 -18.38
C SER A 229 -15.88 3.94 -18.94
N SER A 230 -14.96 4.88 -18.67
CA SER A 230 -15.04 6.24 -19.22
C SER A 230 -13.66 6.79 -19.57
N PHE A 231 -13.62 7.63 -20.60
CA PHE A 231 -12.47 8.43 -21.01
C PHE A 231 -12.96 9.74 -21.62
N ASN A 232 -12.50 10.86 -21.07
CA ASN A 232 -12.70 12.19 -21.63
C ASN A 232 -11.36 12.75 -22.06
N HIS A 233 -11.29 13.34 -23.25
CA HIS A 233 -10.10 14.02 -23.76
C HIS A 233 -10.42 15.48 -24.04
N ILE A 234 -9.63 16.39 -23.48
CA ILE A 234 -9.75 17.83 -23.65
C ILE A 234 -8.50 18.35 -24.36
N ILE A 235 -8.69 19.15 -25.42
CA ILE A 235 -7.59 19.88 -26.08
C ILE A 235 -7.80 21.37 -25.89
N ALA A 236 -6.91 22.03 -25.16
CA ALA A 236 -6.89 23.47 -24.98
C ALA A 236 -5.84 24.10 -25.92
N ASN A 237 -6.27 24.98 -26.81
CA ASN A 237 -5.38 25.85 -27.60
C ASN A 237 -5.15 27.15 -26.82
N LEU A 238 -4.00 27.22 -26.15
CA LEU A 238 -3.60 28.37 -25.35
C LEU A 238 -3.33 29.63 -26.18
N ALA A 239 -2.89 29.49 -27.44
CA ALA A 239 -2.61 30.62 -28.32
C ALA A 239 -3.90 31.38 -28.70
N LYS A 240 -5.04 30.67 -28.78
CA LYS A 240 -6.35 31.24 -29.15
C LYS A 240 -7.31 31.39 -27.97
N GLY A 241 -6.99 30.81 -26.81
CA GLY A 241 -7.89 30.77 -25.65
C GLY A 241 -9.14 29.92 -25.88
N THR A 242 -9.07 28.89 -26.71
CA THR A 242 -10.21 28.00 -27.01
C THR A 242 -9.94 26.58 -26.54
N ALA A 243 -10.97 25.81 -26.21
CA ALA A 243 -10.84 24.39 -25.88
C ALA A 243 -11.91 23.56 -26.59
N ALA A 244 -11.55 22.31 -26.93
CA ALA A 244 -12.47 21.29 -27.41
C ALA A 244 -12.55 20.17 -26.37
N TYR A 245 -13.78 19.74 -26.07
CA TYR A 245 -14.06 18.71 -25.06
C TYR A 245 -14.53 17.41 -25.74
N ASN A 246 -14.09 16.29 -25.19
CA ASN A 246 -14.41 14.94 -25.62
C ASN A 246 -14.09 14.68 -27.10
N VAL A 247 -12.86 15.00 -27.50
CA VAL A 247 -12.38 14.86 -28.88
C VAL A 247 -12.06 13.41 -29.30
N GLY A 248 -12.42 12.42 -28.48
CA GLY A 248 -12.14 10.99 -28.68
C GLY A 248 -11.13 10.46 -27.66
N SER A 249 -10.52 9.30 -27.95
CA SER A 249 -9.59 8.64 -27.03
C SER A 249 -8.14 9.13 -27.12
N GLY A 250 -7.79 9.92 -28.14
CA GLY A 250 -6.39 10.15 -28.51
C GLY A 250 -5.62 8.83 -28.70
N ASP A 251 -4.30 8.91 -28.68
CA ASP A 251 -3.42 7.74 -28.56
C ASP A 251 -3.25 7.40 -27.06
N PHE A 252 -4.33 6.94 -26.43
CA PHE A 252 -4.33 6.51 -25.03
C PHE A 252 -4.18 4.99 -24.88
N MET A 253 -3.28 4.58 -24.00
CA MET A 253 -3.01 3.18 -23.67
C MET A 253 -2.74 3.03 -22.19
N ILE A 254 -3.33 2.03 -21.53
CA ILE A 254 -2.82 1.55 -20.24
C ILE A 254 -1.83 0.44 -20.54
N SER A 255 -0.61 0.59 -20.02
CA SER A 255 0.47 -0.37 -20.18
C SER A 255 0.46 -1.43 -19.07
N GLN A 256 0.22 -0.99 -17.84
CA GLN A 256 0.24 -1.86 -16.66
C GLN A 256 -0.73 -1.35 -15.59
N ILE A 257 -1.25 -2.29 -14.80
CA ILE A 257 -1.87 -2.04 -13.51
C ILE A 257 -1.03 -2.78 -12.47
N ILE A 258 -0.56 -2.05 -11.46
CA ILE A 258 0.34 -2.54 -10.43
C ILE A 258 -0.36 -2.43 -9.08
N GLY A 259 -0.42 -3.51 -8.32
CA GLY A 259 -0.84 -3.50 -6.92
C GLY A 259 0.32 -3.11 -6.02
N VAL A 260 0.09 -2.20 -5.09
CA VAL A 260 1.10 -1.70 -4.14
C VAL A 260 0.74 -2.17 -2.73
N ARG A 261 1.71 -2.72 -2.00
CA ARG A 261 1.55 -3.15 -0.59
C ARG A 261 2.68 -2.65 0.29
#